data_AF-A0A5Q4E692-F1
#
_entry.id   AF-A0A5Q4E692-F1
#
_cell.length_a   1.000
_cell.length_b   1.000
_cell.length_c   1.000
_cell.angle_alpha   90.00
_cell.angle_beta   90.00
_cell.angle_gamma   90.00
#
_symmetry.space_group_name_H-M   'P 1'
#
loop_
_entity.id
_entity.type
_entity.pdbx_description
1 polymer ?
#
loop_
_entity_poly.entity_id
_entity_poly.type
_entity_poly.pdbx_seq_one_letter_code
_entity_poly.pdbx_strand_id
1 'polypeptide(L)'
;AAERALRPAVIWRRTSFGAQSQAGSEFVARMLTVVTSLQAQQRDVLGFLTQAIQAARLGQQLPDLLPQPSLPQTSAEDETPLAA
;
A
#
# COMPACT_ATOMS: atom_id res chain seq x y z
N ALA A 1 13.77 -2.77 14.25
CA ALA A 1 12.82 -2.51 13.13
C ALA A 1 11.73 -1.52 13.55
N ALA A 2 11.08 -1.71 14.71
CA ALA A 2 10.00 -0.85 15.20
C ALA A 2 10.35 0.66 15.29
N GLU A 3 11.50 1.01 15.85
CA GLU A 3 11.93 2.42 15.97
C GLU A 3 12.07 3.13 14.62
N ARG A 4 12.48 2.41 13.56
CA ARG A 4 12.64 2.99 12.22
C ARG A 4 11.29 3.29 11.57
N ALA A 5 10.26 2.50 11.86
CA ALA A 5 8.91 2.72 11.37
C ALA A 5 8.26 3.98 11.99
N LEU A 6 8.71 4.40 13.18
CA LEU A 6 8.21 5.60 13.87
C LEU A 6 8.88 6.90 13.40
N ARG A 7 10.09 6.82 12.83
CA ARG A 7 10.86 7.99 12.36
C ARG A 7 10.06 8.93 11.45
N PRO A 8 9.32 8.44 10.43
CA PRO A 8 8.53 9.30 9.55
C PRO A 8 7.49 10.12 10.31
N ALA A 9 6.81 9.51 11.29
CA ALA A 9 5.80 10.18 12.10
C ALA A 9 6.40 11.29 12.99
N VAL A 10 7.56 10.99 13.62
CA VAL A 10 8.25 11.95 14.49
C VAL A 10 8.80 13.13 13.70
N ILE A 11 9.39 12.88 12.53
CA ILE A 11 9.88 13.93 11.64
C ILE A 11 8.71 14.83 11.20
N TRP A 12 7.61 14.24 10.73
CA TRP A 12 6.42 15.00 10.32
C TRP A 12 5.91 15.90 11.45
N ARG A 13 5.73 15.37 12.66
CA ARG A 13 5.25 16.17 13.80
C ARG A 13 6.17 17.37 14.07
N ARG A 14 7.48 17.17 13.97
CA ARG A 14 8.47 18.22 14.20
C ARG A 14 8.51 19.26 13.08
N THR A 15 8.44 18.86 11.82
CA THR A 15 8.57 19.78 10.67
C THR A 15 7.26 20.44 10.27
N SER A 16 6.13 19.80 10.56
CA SER A 16 4.81 20.20 10.09
C SER A 16 3.84 20.50 11.23
N PHE A 17 4.34 20.67 12.46
CA PHE A 17 3.59 21.00 13.69
C PHE A 17 2.48 20.01 14.08
N GLY A 18 2.42 18.84 13.44
CA GLY A 18 1.37 17.85 13.67
C GLY A 18 0.00 18.29 13.14
N ALA A 19 -1.07 17.72 13.68
CA ALA A 19 -2.45 18.05 13.34
C ALA A 19 -3.17 18.67 14.54
N GLN A 20 -3.95 19.73 14.30
CA GLN A 20 -4.73 20.44 15.33
C GLN A 20 -6.21 20.04 15.34
N SER A 21 -6.58 19.05 14.51
CA SER A 21 -7.94 18.53 14.42
C SER A 21 -7.93 17.00 14.36
N GLN A 22 -9.05 16.40 14.73
CA GLN A 22 -9.31 14.97 14.60
C GLN A 22 -9.10 14.52 13.15
N ALA A 23 -9.74 15.22 12.20
CA ALA A 23 -9.64 14.91 10.77
C ALA A 23 -8.21 14.99 10.24
N GLY A 24 -7.43 16.00 10.68
CA GLY A 24 -6.02 16.11 10.31
C GLY A 24 -5.18 14.96 10.89
N SER A 25 -5.48 14.54 12.12
CA SER A 25 -4.77 13.43 12.78
C SER A 25 -5.04 12.11 12.06
N GLU A 26 -6.29 11.85 11.68
CA GLU A 26 -6.68 10.68 10.91
C GLU A 26 -6.03 10.67 9.52
N PHE A 27 -5.98 11.83 8.85
CA PHE A 27 -5.29 11.96 7.57
C PHE A 27 -3.81 11.59 7.68
N VAL A 28 -3.10 12.16 8.65
CA VAL A 28 -1.67 11.87 8.87
C VAL A 28 -1.47 10.40 9.22
N ALA A 29 -2.33 9.81 10.07
CA ALA A 29 -2.26 8.39 10.42
C ALA A 29 -2.43 7.48 9.19
N ARG A 30 -3.39 7.79 8.30
CA ARG A 30 -3.60 7.05 7.04
C ARG A 30 -2.40 7.19 6.11
N MET A 31 -1.86 8.39 5.95
CA MET A 31 -0.68 8.63 5.10
C MET A 31 0.56 7.88 5.61
N LEU A 32 0.81 7.91 6.92
CA LEU A 32 1.91 7.15 7.52
C LEU A 32 1.72 5.64 7.30
N THR A 33 0.50 5.14 7.43
CA THR A 33 0.19 3.72 7.17
C THR A 33 0.49 3.34 5.73
N VAL A 34 0.05 4.13 4.75
CA VAL A 34 0.31 3.89 3.32
C VAL A 34 1.81 3.90 3.04
N VAL A 35 2.51 4.95 3.48
CA VAL A 35 3.94 5.12 3.23
C VAL A 35 4.76 3.99 3.85
N THR A 36 4.51 3.67 5.13
CA THR A 36 5.25 2.61 5.83
C THR A 36 4.96 1.23 5.26
N SER A 37 3.71 0.96 4.87
CA SER A 37 3.32 -0.31 4.24
C SER A 37 4.00 -0.48 2.88
N LEU A 38 3.93 0.53 2.01
CA LEU A 38 4.52 0.45 0.67
C LEU A 38 6.05 0.36 0.71
N GLN A 39 6.70 1.08 1.64
CA GLN A 39 8.15 0.96 1.84
C GLN A 39 8.54 -0.46 2.30
N ALA A 40 7.78 -1.05 3.24
CA ALA A 40 8.01 -2.43 3.68
C ALA A 40 7.79 -3.44 2.55
N GLN A 41 6.88 -3.15 1.63
CA GLN A 41 6.60 -3.95 0.44
C GLN A 41 7.56 -3.66 -0.74
N GLN A 42 8.50 -2.72 -0.60
CA GLN A 42 9.37 -2.26 -1.70
C GLN A 42 8.59 -1.78 -2.94
N ARG A 43 7.42 -1.15 -2.74
CA ARG A 43 6.57 -0.59 -3.80
C ARG A 43 6.74 0.93 -3.87
N ASP A 44 6.60 1.50 -5.08
CA ASP A 44 6.66 2.94 -5.27
C ASP A 44 5.46 3.66 -4.62
N VAL A 45 5.77 4.56 -3.69
CA VAL A 45 4.78 5.31 -2.91
C VAL A 45 4.06 6.33 -3.78
N LEU A 46 4.80 7.07 -4.61
CA LEU A 46 4.22 8.15 -5.40
C LEU A 46 3.30 7.57 -6.48
N GLY A 47 3.75 6.55 -7.21
CA GLY A 47 2.96 5.85 -8.20
C GLY A 47 1.67 5.27 -7.63
N PHE A 48 1.72 4.66 -6.44
CA PHE A 48 0.51 4.17 -5.76
C PHE A 48 -0.47 5.30 -5.43
N LEU A 49 0.00 6.41 -4.84
CA LEU A 49 -0.86 7.54 -4.49
C LEU A 49 -1.48 8.20 -5.73
N THR A 50 -0.71 8.32 -6.81
CA THR A 50 -1.21 8.82 -8.09
C THR A 50 -2.33 7.93 -8.63
N GLN A 51 -2.13 6.61 -8.65
CA GLN A 51 -3.16 5.65 -9.09
C GLN A 51 -4.40 5.71 -8.20
N ALA A 52 -4.23 5.77 -6.87
CA ALA A 52 -5.34 5.85 -5.94
C ALA A 52 -6.19 7.12 -6.13
N ILE A 53 -5.54 8.28 -6.30
CA ILE A 53 -6.23 9.55 -6.54
C ILE A 53 -6.92 9.56 -7.91
N GLN A 54 -6.28 9.04 -8.94
CA GLN A 54 -6.89 8.91 -10.27
C GLN A 54 -8.11 8.00 -10.23
N ALA A 55 -8.01 6.82 -9.63
CA ALA A 55 -9.11 5.88 -9.50
C ALA A 55 -10.29 6.49 -8.74
N ALA A 56 -10.02 7.17 -7.61
CA ALA A 56 -11.05 7.85 -6.82
C ALA A 56 -11.76 8.97 -7.61
N ARG A 57 -11.02 9.73 -8.43
CA ARG A 57 -11.60 10.80 -9.27
C ARG A 57 -12.43 10.27 -10.42
N LEU A 58 -12.05 9.12 -10.97
CA LEU A 58 -12.71 8.49 -12.13
C LEU A 58 -13.78 7.48 -11.73
N GLY A 59 -14.00 7.24 -10.43
CA GLY A 59 -14.93 6.21 -9.95
C GLY A 59 -14.50 4.78 -10.30
N GLN A 60 -13.20 4.56 -10.49
CA GLN A 60 -12.62 3.25 -10.81
C GLN A 60 -12.25 2.48 -9.54
N GLN A 61 -11.89 1.20 -9.70
CA GLN A 61 -11.42 0.37 -8.61
C GLN A 61 -10.13 0.95 -7.99
N LEU A 62 -10.09 1.10 -6.67
CA LEU A 62 -8.91 1.58 -5.96
C LEU A 62 -7.82 0.51 -5.95
N PRO A 63 -6.53 0.91 -5.99
CA PRO A 63 -5.42 -0.03 -5.86
C PRO A 63 -5.33 -0.58 -4.43
N ASP A 64 -5.01 -1.88 -4.31
CA ASP A 64 -4.85 -2.55 -3.02
C ASP A 64 -3.52 -2.19 -2.34
N LEU A 65 -3.63 -1.85 -1.06
CA LEU A 65 -2.47 -1.57 -0.22
C LEU A 65 -1.78 -2.86 0.24
N LEU A 66 -2.51 -3.97 0.37
CA LEU A 66 -1.96 -5.25 0.81
C LEU A 66 -1.29 -5.97 -0.37
N PRO A 67 -0.19 -6.69 -0.14
CA PRO A 67 0.36 -7.61 -1.14
C PRO A 67 -0.70 -8.66 -1.45
N GLN A 68 -1.07 -8.79 -2.72
CA GLN A 68 -1.88 -9.93 -3.14
C GLN A 68 -0.99 -11.16 -3.06
N PRO A 69 -1.42 -12.24 -2.38
CA PRO A 69 -0.67 -13.49 -2.41
C PRO A 69 -0.60 -13.93 -3.87
N SER A 70 0.61 -14.05 -4.40
CA SER A 70 0.83 -14.75 -5.66
C SER A 70 0.48 -16.20 -5.41
N LEU A 71 -0.79 -16.57 -5.61
CA LEU A 71 -1.19 -17.96 -5.73
C LEU A 71 -0.30 -18.56 -6.83
N PRO A 72 0.48 -19.62 -6.56
CA PRO A 72 1.19 -20.32 -7.61
C PRO A 72 0.13 -20.74 -8.62
N GLN A 73 0.24 -20.21 -9.84
CA GLN A 73 -0.58 -20.64 -10.95
C GLN A 73 -0.21 -22.09 -11.23
N THR A 74 -0.90 -23.02 -10.58
CA THR A 74 -0.96 -24.40 -11.02
C THR A 74 -1.75 -24.35 -12.32
N SER A 75 -1.02 -24.22 -13.42
CA SER A 75 -1.46 -24.66 -14.72
C SER A 75 -1.60 -26.18 -14.64
N ALA A 76 -2.69 -26.64 -14.02
CA ALA A 76 -3.20 -27.98 -14.24
C ALA A 76 -3.94 -27.92 -15.56
N GLU A 77 -3.39 -28.57 -16.59
CA GLU A 77 -4.06 -29.18 -17.75
C GLU A 77 -3.01 -29.45 -18.85
N ASP A 78 -2.12 -30.41 -18.60
CA ASP A 78 -1.53 -31.24 -19.68
C ASP A 78 -1.13 -32.60 -19.09
N GLU A 79 -2.12 -33.45 -18.83
CA GLU A 79 -1.90 -34.90 -18.80
C GLU A 79 -2.97 -35.53 -19.70
N THR A 80 -2.63 -35.61 -20.97
CA THR A 80 -3.32 -36.50 -21.93
C THR A 80 -2.90 -37.93 -21.58
N PRO A 81 -3.80 -38.85 -21.19
CA PRO A 81 -3.39 -40.23 -20.99
C PRO A 81 -3.19 -40.88 -22.37
N LEU A 82 -1.92 -41.16 -22.69
CA LEU A 82 -1.52 -42.03 -23.80
C LEU A 82 -1.95 -43.45 -23.46
N ALA A 83 -3.08 -43.87 -24.04
CA ALA A 83 -3.44 -45.28 -24.12
C ALA A 83 -2.44 -46.01 -25.04
N ALA A 84 -1.77 -47.02 -24.50
CA ALA A 84 -1.04 -48.06 -25.24
C ALA A 84 -1.33 -49.41 -24.58
#